data_AF-A0A8H7L1Z6-F1
#
_entry.id   AF-A0A8H7L1Z6-F1
#
_cell.length_a   1.000
_cell.length_b   1.000
_cell.length_c   1.000
_cell.angle_alpha   90.00
_cell.angle_beta   90.00
_cell.angle_gamma   90.00
#
_symmetry.space_group_name_H-M   'P 1'
#
loop_
_entity.id
_entity.type
_entity.pdbx_description
1 polymer ?
#
loop_
_entity_poly.entity_id
_entity_poly.type
_entity_poly.pdbx_seq_one_letter_code
_entity_poly.pdbx_strand_id
1 'polypeptide(L)'
;MTKFPEEYWIDFSRVDWVYLVPKFHLPAHVARCQTAFSFNFTRFVGRTDGEAPERGWADINAVAGSTQEMGPGSRRDTLDDHFGDWNHRKIVAMAPTFLRKIKAAVPERADQVEIFEDLSDGLPPQSVAAFTVAVETWEKDKTQPNPFVSVAEVATERDVKLQLAREEGLELLSGDADILHHSLSPRQLRIAASGLNENSTSVPRTKVQLRDNAMRRKINAWAQDAIFTLRRNLRLQAHLFNVKTRFHRGQSENTRSSDTIARVRAHVAESATCYRIARLAIGRLSRELRQTGWQASFPILAETDVRQMAVGLDGESEGTRTLSWIWTGGGVGGDKDTADSAQEELRIEWCKARARAYRWSEEVFLLLEEMTRVQKYHSWHAAWWEDQAFARDGLTVEESEGFAAYAFRQSHIRTAMGAVCTAAWQDVEKYVSLGVQLPELAIETDDDDE
;
A
#
# COMPACT_ATOMS: atom_id res chain seq x y z
N MET A 1 12.74 -26.25 36.00
CA MET A 1 12.25 -25.07 35.26
C MET A 1 11.04 -25.51 34.47
N THR A 2 9.84 -25.13 34.88
CA THR A 2 8.65 -25.23 34.03
C THR A 2 8.90 -24.36 32.81
N LYS A 3 9.04 -25.00 31.64
CA LYS A 3 9.20 -24.28 30.38
C LYS A 3 7.89 -23.54 30.08
N PHE A 4 7.95 -22.53 29.21
CA PHE A 4 6.73 -21.90 28.67
C PHE A 4 5.80 -22.99 28.10
N PRO A 5 4.47 -22.82 28.07
CA PRO A 5 3.57 -23.89 27.60
C PRO A 5 3.97 -24.41 26.21
N GLU A 6 3.86 -25.73 26.00
CA GLU A 6 4.31 -26.42 24.77
C GLU A 6 3.62 -25.89 23.52
N GLU A 7 2.38 -25.41 23.64
CA GLU A 7 1.60 -24.78 22.56
C GLU A 7 2.25 -23.54 21.93
N TYR A 8 3.26 -22.96 22.60
CA TYR A 8 4.02 -21.80 22.12
C TYR A 8 5.43 -22.13 21.67
N TRP A 9 5.83 -23.40 21.72
CA TRP A 9 7.15 -23.80 21.25
C TRP A 9 7.15 -23.82 19.74
N ILE A 10 8.22 -23.28 19.16
CA ILE A 10 8.44 -23.33 17.73
C ILE A 10 9.17 -24.64 17.45
N ASP A 11 8.54 -25.52 16.67
CA ASP A 11 9.21 -26.70 16.13
C ASP A 11 10.10 -26.28 14.96
N PHE A 12 11.40 -26.16 15.22
CA PHE A 12 12.38 -25.76 14.22
C PHE A 12 12.54 -26.74 13.05
N SER A 13 11.99 -27.97 13.16
CA SER A 13 11.97 -28.92 12.04
C SER A 13 10.88 -28.62 11.02
N ARG A 14 9.90 -27.77 11.38
CA ARG A 14 8.74 -27.39 10.56
C ARG A 14 8.74 -25.92 10.13
N VAL A 15 9.89 -25.24 10.15
CA VAL A 15 10.00 -23.83 9.72
C VAL A 15 10.92 -23.67 8.53
N ASP A 16 10.42 -22.94 7.54
CA ASP A 16 11.20 -22.42 6.43
C ASP A 16 11.86 -21.09 6.81
N TRP A 17 13.13 -20.94 6.40
CA TRP A 17 13.89 -19.73 6.65
C TRP A 17 13.81 -18.78 5.47
N VAL A 18 13.27 -17.59 5.69
CA VAL A 18 13.25 -16.50 4.72
C VAL A 18 14.19 -15.38 5.17
N TYR A 19 15.10 -14.99 4.30
CA TYR A 19 16.00 -13.85 4.54
C TYR A 19 15.39 -12.60 3.93
N LEU A 20 15.36 -11.51 4.68
CA LEU A 20 14.84 -10.22 4.25
C LEU A 20 15.79 -9.11 4.65
N VAL A 21 15.71 -7.97 3.94
CA VAL A 21 16.51 -6.78 4.26
C VAL A 21 15.59 -5.74 4.93
N PRO A 22 16.00 -5.15 6.07
CA PRO A 22 15.22 -4.10 6.72
C PRO A 22 14.84 -2.95 5.77
N LYS A 23 13.64 -2.40 5.94
CA LYS A 23 13.02 -1.48 4.97
C LYS A 23 13.84 -0.22 4.72
N PHE A 24 14.56 0.29 5.71
CA PHE A 24 15.41 1.47 5.60
C PHE A 24 16.69 1.19 4.79
N HIS A 25 17.24 -0.03 4.90
CA HIS A 25 18.44 -0.43 4.18
C HIS A 25 18.15 -0.93 2.77
N LEU A 26 16.96 -1.47 2.52
CA LEU A 26 16.56 -2.06 1.24
C LEU A 26 16.85 -1.18 0.01
N PRO A 27 16.60 0.15 0.01
CA PRO A 27 16.90 1.03 -1.12
C PRO A 27 18.40 1.12 -1.48
N ALA A 28 19.30 0.85 -0.52
CA ALA A 28 20.74 0.86 -0.75
C ALA A 28 21.23 -0.40 -1.51
N HIS A 29 20.38 -1.43 -1.65
CA HIS A 29 20.69 -2.62 -2.42
C HIS A 29 20.39 -2.45 -3.92
N VAL A 30 21.00 -3.31 -4.73
CA VAL A 30 20.72 -3.41 -6.17
C VAL A 30 19.24 -3.71 -6.46
N ALA A 31 18.72 -3.27 -7.60
CA ALA A 31 17.29 -3.33 -7.93
C ALA A 31 16.65 -4.72 -7.75
N ARG A 32 17.35 -5.81 -8.13
CA ARG A 32 16.83 -7.18 -7.93
C ARG A 32 16.55 -7.52 -6.46
N CYS A 33 17.32 -6.96 -5.54
CA CYS A 33 17.16 -7.23 -4.12
C CYS A 33 15.96 -6.49 -3.54
N GLN A 34 15.64 -5.31 -4.07
CA GLN A 34 14.57 -4.44 -3.58
C GLN A 34 13.19 -5.08 -3.67
N THR A 35 13.00 -6.06 -4.56
CA THR A 35 11.76 -6.85 -4.63
C THR A 35 11.92 -8.22 -4.00
N ALA A 36 13.06 -8.90 -4.19
CA ALA A 36 13.28 -10.26 -3.71
C ALA A 36 13.38 -10.38 -2.18
N PHE A 37 13.95 -9.38 -1.50
CA PHE A 37 14.18 -9.40 -0.04
C PHE A 37 13.29 -8.39 0.70
N SER A 38 12.17 -8.01 0.09
CA SER A 38 11.26 -6.99 0.63
C SER A 38 10.25 -7.58 1.61
N PHE A 39 10.17 -7.01 2.81
CA PHE A 39 9.08 -7.27 3.75
C PHE A 39 7.71 -6.96 3.16
N ASN A 40 7.60 -5.96 2.26
CA ASN A 40 6.30 -5.62 1.68
C ASN A 40 5.77 -6.70 0.73
N PHE A 41 6.64 -7.55 0.18
CA PHE A 41 6.28 -8.57 -0.83
C PHE A 41 6.45 -10.02 -0.32
N THR A 42 6.63 -10.20 0.99
CA THR A 42 6.82 -11.52 1.62
C THR A 42 5.62 -11.86 2.50
N ARG A 43 5.07 -13.08 2.38
CA ARG A 43 3.91 -13.56 3.16
C ARG A 43 4.25 -13.68 4.65
N PHE A 44 3.21 -13.58 5.48
CA PHE A 44 3.23 -13.88 6.90
C PHE A 44 4.13 -12.98 7.77
N VAL A 45 4.49 -11.79 7.29
CA VAL A 45 5.32 -10.83 8.04
C VAL A 45 4.55 -9.56 8.41
N GLY A 46 3.28 -9.43 8.02
CA GLY A 46 2.45 -8.27 8.33
C GLY A 46 3.10 -6.96 7.87
N ARG A 47 3.16 -5.96 8.77
CA ARG A 47 3.79 -4.67 8.52
C ARG A 47 5.19 -4.52 9.12
N THR A 48 5.82 -5.62 9.54
CA THR A 48 7.20 -5.67 10.08
C THR A 48 8.20 -4.87 9.24
N ASP A 49 9.05 -4.07 9.90
CA ASP A 49 10.03 -3.19 9.26
C ASP A 49 11.47 -3.73 9.28
N GLY A 50 11.80 -4.62 10.23
CA GLY A 50 13.15 -5.14 10.44
C GLY A 50 14.10 -4.20 11.18
N GLU A 51 13.64 -3.02 11.61
CA GLU A 51 14.46 -1.92 12.15
C GLU A 51 14.56 -1.93 13.69
N ALA A 52 14.07 -2.99 14.34
CA ALA A 52 14.09 -3.08 15.80
C ALA A 52 15.52 -3.09 16.40
N PRO A 53 16.52 -3.77 15.80
CA PRO A 53 17.91 -3.70 16.27
C PRO A 53 18.49 -2.27 16.21
N GLU A 54 18.28 -1.56 15.10
CA GLU A 54 18.78 -0.20 14.88
C GLU A 54 18.19 0.82 15.87
N ARG A 55 16.89 0.69 16.21
CA ARG A 55 16.26 1.54 17.24
C ARG A 55 16.90 1.37 18.61
N GLY A 56 17.25 0.13 19.00
CA GLY A 56 17.96 -0.12 20.25
C GLY A 56 19.37 0.48 20.25
N TRP A 57 20.05 0.48 19.10
CA TRP A 57 21.36 1.11 18.96
C TRP A 57 21.29 2.64 19.09
N ALA A 58 20.25 3.27 18.55
CA ALA A 58 20.08 4.72 18.67
C ALA A 58 20.08 5.19 20.14
N ASP A 59 19.40 4.47 21.04
CA ASP A 59 19.36 4.81 22.46
C ASP A 59 20.67 4.50 23.20
N ILE A 60 21.32 3.36 22.90
CA ILE A 60 22.58 3.00 23.58
C ILE A 60 23.78 3.84 23.10
N ASN A 61 23.72 4.41 21.89
CA ASN A 61 24.80 5.24 21.35
C ASN A 61 25.13 6.43 22.26
N ALA A 62 24.12 7.02 22.93
CA ALA A 62 24.34 8.09 23.90
C ALA A 62 25.11 7.62 25.15
N VAL A 63 24.90 6.37 25.57
CA VAL A 63 25.56 5.75 26.72
C VAL A 63 27.02 5.40 26.40
N ALA A 64 27.31 5.08 25.14
CA ALA A 64 28.64 4.65 24.70
C ALA A 64 29.74 5.65 25.10
N GLY A 65 29.51 6.96 24.93
CA GLY A 65 30.47 8.01 25.32
C GLY A 65 30.67 8.11 26.83
N SER A 66 29.58 8.02 27.61
CA SER A 66 29.65 8.13 29.08
C SER A 66 30.37 6.97 29.76
N THR A 67 30.45 5.82 29.09
CA THR A 67 31.04 4.58 29.64
C THR A 67 32.47 4.33 29.17
N GLN A 68 33.09 5.24 28.40
CA GLN A 68 34.42 5.02 27.82
C GLN A 68 35.54 4.94 28.86
N GLU A 69 35.51 5.81 29.87
CA GLU A 69 36.54 5.90 30.91
C GLU A 69 36.27 4.95 32.10
N MET A 70 35.20 4.17 32.04
CA MET A 70 34.85 3.22 33.10
C MET A 70 35.74 1.98 33.03
N GLY A 71 36.09 1.43 34.20
CA GLY A 71 36.77 0.15 34.28
C GLY A 71 35.92 -0.99 33.68
N PRO A 72 36.51 -2.13 33.25
CA PRO A 72 35.79 -3.17 32.52
C PRO A 72 34.55 -3.72 33.24
N GLY A 73 34.61 -3.88 34.57
CA GLY A 73 33.48 -4.35 35.38
C GLY A 73 32.36 -3.31 35.46
N SER A 74 32.68 -2.10 35.92
CA SER A 74 31.68 -1.03 36.05
C SER A 74 31.06 -0.63 34.72
N ARG A 75 31.83 -0.68 33.63
CA ARG A 75 31.33 -0.48 32.28
C ARG A 75 30.27 -1.52 31.91
N ARG A 76 30.52 -2.79 32.20
CA ARG A 76 29.59 -3.88 31.90
C ARG A 76 28.30 -3.72 32.70
N ASP A 77 28.40 -3.52 34.00
CA ASP A 77 27.23 -3.38 34.88
C ASP A 77 26.37 -2.18 34.46
N THR A 78 27.00 -1.04 34.15
CA THR A 78 26.29 0.15 33.67
C THR A 78 25.55 -0.12 32.36
N LEU A 79 26.17 -0.81 31.41
CA LEU A 79 25.51 -1.16 30.14
C LEU A 79 24.36 -2.15 30.36
N ASP A 80 24.55 -3.17 31.21
CA ASP A 80 23.50 -4.13 31.55
C ASP A 80 22.30 -3.46 32.23
N ASP A 81 22.52 -2.46 33.09
CA ASP A 81 21.46 -1.65 33.69
C ASP A 81 20.67 -0.87 32.63
N HIS A 82 21.36 -0.24 31.66
CA HIS A 82 20.70 0.46 30.56
C HIS A 82 19.91 -0.48 29.64
N PHE A 83 20.45 -1.67 29.34
CA PHE A 83 19.72 -2.70 28.59
C PHE A 83 18.51 -3.23 29.38
N GLY A 84 18.65 -3.38 30.69
CA GLY A 84 17.58 -3.75 31.61
C GLY A 84 16.45 -2.73 31.62
N ASP A 85 16.76 -1.44 31.75
CA ASP A 85 15.78 -0.35 31.66
C ASP A 85 15.06 -0.36 30.31
N TRP A 86 15.80 -0.51 29.20
CA TRP A 86 15.21 -0.59 27.87
C TRP A 86 14.22 -1.75 27.71
N ASN A 87 14.59 -2.93 28.21
CA ASN A 87 13.72 -4.11 28.21
C ASN A 87 12.48 -3.89 29.07
N HIS A 88 12.63 -3.27 30.25
CA HIS A 88 11.51 -2.92 31.12
C HIS A 88 10.54 -1.94 30.43
N ARG A 89 11.08 -0.87 29.83
CA ARG A 89 10.29 0.13 29.09
C ARG A 89 9.53 -0.50 27.93
N LYS A 90 10.15 -1.43 27.19
CA LYS A 90 9.46 -2.20 26.14
C LYS A 90 8.26 -2.96 26.68
N ILE A 91 8.44 -3.72 27.76
CA ILE A 91 7.37 -4.52 28.37
C ILE A 91 6.21 -3.61 28.81
N VAL A 92 6.51 -2.52 29.53
CA VAL A 92 5.48 -1.58 30.00
C VAL A 92 4.78 -0.86 28.84
N ALA A 93 5.49 -0.61 27.74
CA ALA A 93 4.95 0.05 26.57
C ALA A 93 4.14 -0.90 25.64
N MET A 94 4.11 -2.21 25.87
CA MET A 94 3.39 -3.15 24.98
C MET A 94 1.90 -2.82 24.88
N ALA A 95 1.23 -2.57 26.02
CA ALA A 95 -0.19 -2.22 26.07
C ALA A 95 -0.55 -1.04 25.14
N PRO A 96 0.00 0.18 25.33
CA PRO A 96 -0.30 1.30 24.45
C PRO A 96 0.26 1.14 23.03
N THR A 97 1.37 0.42 22.85
CA THR A 97 1.96 0.22 21.52
C THR A 97 1.07 -0.63 20.63
N PHE A 98 0.62 -1.80 21.10
CA PHE A 98 -0.26 -2.67 20.32
C PHE A 98 -1.64 -2.06 20.12
N LEU A 99 -2.18 -1.37 21.13
CA LEU A 99 -3.44 -0.64 20.97
C LEU A 99 -3.34 0.44 19.88
N ARG A 100 -2.25 1.20 19.84
CA ARG A 100 -2.01 2.19 18.77
C ARG A 100 -1.88 1.51 17.41
N LYS A 101 -1.14 0.39 17.33
CA LYS A 101 -0.94 -0.34 16.08
C LYS A 101 -2.25 -0.90 15.53
N ILE A 102 -3.08 -1.55 16.34
CA ILE A 102 -4.35 -2.12 15.85
C ILE A 102 -5.32 -1.02 15.38
N LYS A 103 -5.35 0.13 16.06
CA LYS A 103 -6.15 1.30 15.67
C LYS A 103 -5.69 1.93 14.35
N ALA A 104 -4.43 1.72 13.94
CA ALA A 104 -3.94 2.11 12.63
C ALA A 104 -4.17 0.99 11.60
N ALA A 105 -3.98 -0.27 11.99
CA ALA A 105 -4.04 -1.41 11.08
C ALA A 105 -5.45 -1.71 10.56
N VAL A 106 -6.49 -1.55 11.39
CA VAL A 106 -7.87 -1.86 10.96
C VAL A 106 -8.35 -0.92 9.84
N PRO A 107 -8.23 0.42 9.94
CA PRO A 107 -8.60 1.32 8.85
C PRO A 107 -7.71 1.12 7.61
N GLU A 108 -6.40 1.00 7.79
CA GLU A 108 -5.47 0.79 6.67
C GLU A 108 -5.75 -0.53 5.93
N ARG A 109 -6.12 -1.59 6.65
CA ARG A 109 -6.59 -2.83 6.03
C ARG A 109 -7.82 -2.57 5.16
N ALA A 110 -8.82 -1.88 5.69
CA ALA A 110 -10.06 -1.61 4.96
C ALA A 110 -9.77 -0.83 3.67
N ASP A 111 -9.03 0.27 3.77
CA ASP A 111 -8.67 1.12 2.64
C ASP A 111 -7.86 0.34 1.59
N GLN A 112 -6.87 -0.46 2.00
CA GLN A 112 -6.00 -1.18 1.07
C GLN A 112 -6.71 -2.37 0.41
N VAL A 113 -7.65 -3.02 1.10
CA VAL A 113 -8.49 -4.07 0.51
C VAL A 113 -9.45 -3.46 -0.52
N GLU A 114 -10.13 -2.37 -0.20
CA GLU A 114 -11.02 -1.67 -1.14
C GLU A 114 -10.26 -1.23 -2.40
N ILE A 115 -9.08 -0.61 -2.24
CA ILE A 115 -8.23 -0.22 -3.37
C ILE A 115 -7.83 -1.43 -4.23
N PHE A 116 -7.54 -2.57 -3.62
CA PHE A 116 -7.16 -3.78 -4.35
C PHE A 116 -8.34 -4.40 -5.10
N GLU A 117 -9.51 -4.45 -4.48
CA GLU A 117 -10.76 -4.93 -5.10
C GLU A 117 -11.16 -4.04 -6.28
N ASP A 118 -11.19 -2.71 -6.08
CA ASP A 118 -11.52 -1.75 -7.14
C ASP A 118 -10.55 -1.80 -8.33
N LEU A 119 -9.26 -2.03 -8.06
CA LEU A 119 -8.25 -2.22 -9.11
C LEU A 119 -8.49 -3.54 -9.86
N SER A 120 -8.83 -4.61 -9.13
CA SER A 120 -9.09 -5.92 -9.71
C SER A 120 -10.33 -5.90 -10.60
N ASP A 121 -11.41 -5.25 -10.14
CA ASP A 121 -12.65 -5.07 -10.90
C ASP A 121 -12.48 -4.19 -12.14
N GLY A 122 -11.48 -3.29 -12.12
CA GLY A 122 -11.11 -2.44 -13.26
C GLY A 122 -10.37 -3.17 -14.40
N LEU A 123 -9.94 -4.41 -14.17
CA LEU A 123 -9.10 -5.19 -15.09
C LEU A 123 -9.88 -6.35 -15.75
N PRO A 124 -9.46 -6.81 -16.95
CA PRO A 124 -10.00 -8.01 -17.55
C PRO A 124 -9.83 -9.22 -16.61
N PRO A 125 -10.87 -10.06 -16.40
CA PRO A 125 -10.78 -11.22 -15.50
C PRO A 125 -9.63 -12.18 -15.83
N GLN A 126 -9.30 -12.30 -17.12
CA GLN A 126 -8.18 -13.13 -17.60
C GLN A 126 -6.83 -12.58 -17.13
N SER A 127 -6.66 -11.26 -17.12
CA SER A 127 -5.45 -10.61 -16.60
C SER A 127 -5.32 -10.81 -15.10
N VAL A 128 -6.41 -10.62 -14.34
CA VAL A 128 -6.42 -10.85 -12.89
C VAL A 128 -6.07 -12.29 -12.56
N ALA A 129 -6.65 -13.26 -13.26
CA ALA A 129 -6.32 -14.68 -13.09
C ALA A 129 -4.84 -14.97 -13.39
N ALA A 130 -4.31 -14.43 -14.49
CA ALA A 130 -2.90 -14.60 -14.85
C ALA A 130 -1.95 -13.97 -13.81
N PHE A 131 -2.28 -12.77 -13.31
CA PHE A 131 -1.47 -12.08 -12.30
C PHE A 131 -1.50 -12.81 -10.95
N THR A 132 -2.65 -13.37 -10.59
CA THR A 132 -2.84 -14.19 -9.38
C THR A 132 -1.96 -15.43 -9.42
N VAL A 133 -2.01 -16.18 -10.52
CA VAL A 133 -1.15 -17.37 -10.70
C VAL A 133 0.33 -17.00 -10.64
N ALA A 134 0.73 -15.90 -11.29
CA ALA A 134 2.13 -15.46 -11.29
C ALA A 134 2.63 -15.10 -9.88
N VAL A 135 1.82 -14.40 -9.07
CA VAL A 135 2.22 -14.01 -7.72
C VAL A 135 2.22 -15.18 -6.74
N GLU A 136 1.23 -16.06 -6.81
CA GLU A 136 1.16 -17.24 -5.92
C GLU A 136 2.27 -18.24 -6.23
N THR A 137 2.57 -18.45 -7.51
CA THR A 137 3.68 -19.30 -7.94
C THR A 137 5.01 -18.78 -7.40
N TRP A 138 5.24 -17.46 -7.47
CA TRP A 138 6.44 -16.83 -6.92
C TRP A 138 6.46 -16.75 -5.39
N GLU A 139 5.30 -16.67 -4.75
CA GLU A 139 5.19 -16.71 -3.29
C GLU A 139 5.54 -18.10 -2.74
N LYS A 140 5.12 -19.17 -3.43
CA LYS A 140 5.46 -20.56 -3.10
C LYS A 140 6.91 -20.90 -3.43
N ASP A 141 7.42 -20.44 -4.58
CA ASP A 141 8.78 -20.71 -5.02
C ASP A 141 9.46 -19.43 -5.54
N LYS A 142 10.39 -18.90 -4.75
CA LYS A 142 11.14 -17.68 -5.08
C LYS A 142 12.12 -17.83 -6.25
N THR A 143 12.34 -19.05 -6.75
CA THR A 143 13.13 -19.30 -7.98
C THR A 143 12.36 -18.98 -9.26
N GLN A 144 11.02 -18.89 -9.17
CA GLN A 144 10.15 -18.55 -10.29
C GLN A 144 10.30 -17.07 -10.71
N PRO A 145 9.84 -16.69 -11.91
CA PRO A 145 9.89 -15.30 -12.37
C PRO A 145 9.21 -14.35 -11.38
N ASN A 146 9.95 -13.31 -10.96
CA ASN A 146 9.45 -12.37 -9.97
C ASN A 146 8.39 -11.43 -10.59
N PRO A 147 7.15 -11.41 -10.07
CA PRO A 147 6.07 -10.62 -10.65
C PRO A 147 6.16 -9.12 -10.27
N PHE A 148 7.07 -8.73 -9.40
CA PHE A 148 7.26 -7.33 -9.02
C PHE A 148 8.28 -6.60 -9.90
N VAL A 149 8.92 -7.29 -10.84
CA VAL A 149 9.89 -6.71 -11.77
C VAL A 149 9.36 -6.74 -13.19
N SER A 150 9.80 -5.75 -13.98
CA SER A 150 9.56 -5.73 -15.42
C SER A 150 10.55 -6.68 -16.12
N VAL A 151 10.02 -7.51 -17.01
CA VAL A 151 10.72 -8.51 -17.83
C VAL A 151 10.89 -8.01 -19.27
N ALA A 152 10.13 -7.00 -19.69
CA ALA A 152 10.24 -6.42 -21.03
C ALA A 152 11.63 -5.82 -21.27
N GLU A 153 12.17 -6.04 -22.48
CA GLU A 153 13.28 -5.25 -22.98
C GLU A 153 12.85 -3.77 -22.95
N VAL A 154 13.66 -2.94 -22.30
CA VAL A 154 13.34 -1.51 -22.18
C VAL A 154 13.38 -0.93 -23.59
N ALA A 155 12.19 -0.66 -24.16
CA ALA A 155 12.07 0.03 -25.44
C ALA A 155 12.97 1.28 -25.41
N THR A 156 13.81 1.43 -26.44
CA THR A 156 14.73 2.56 -26.45
C THR A 156 13.94 3.87 -26.58
N GLU A 157 14.50 4.99 -26.14
CA GLU A 157 13.86 6.30 -26.33
C GLU A 157 13.50 6.55 -27.81
N ARG A 158 14.28 5.98 -28.74
CA ARG A 158 14.01 6.01 -30.19
C ARG A 158 12.76 5.23 -30.56
N ASP A 159 12.55 4.06 -29.98
CA ASP A 159 11.37 3.23 -30.26
C ASP A 159 10.10 3.90 -29.72
N VAL A 160 10.17 4.48 -28.52
CA VAL A 160 9.09 5.27 -27.92
C VAL A 160 8.78 6.50 -28.77
N LYS A 161 9.80 7.26 -29.18
CA LYS A 161 9.61 8.43 -30.08
C LYS A 161 9.07 8.04 -31.44
N LEU A 162 9.51 6.91 -31.99
CA LEU A 162 9.04 6.41 -33.28
C LEU A 162 7.58 5.96 -33.17
N GLN A 163 7.20 5.32 -32.07
CA GLN A 163 5.81 4.97 -31.79
C GLN A 163 4.95 6.22 -31.66
N LEU A 164 5.37 7.21 -30.85
CA LEU A 164 4.65 8.48 -30.72
C LEU A 164 4.51 9.21 -32.06
N ALA A 165 5.57 9.29 -32.86
CA ALA A 165 5.51 9.93 -34.17
C ALA A 165 4.64 9.15 -35.17
N ARG A 166 4.58 7.81 -35.07
CA ARG A 166 3.67 6.97 -35.86
C ARG A 166 2.23 7.19 -35.43
N GLU A 167 1.96 7.24 -34.13
CA GLU A 167 0.64 7.48 -33.56
C GLU A 167 0.14 8.89 -33.90
N GLU A 168 0.95 9.93 -33.69
CA GLU A 168 0.68 11.31 -34.15
C GLU A 168 0.44 11.34 -35.67
N GLY A 169 1.23 10.61 -36.44
CA GLY A 169 1.06 10.47 -37.89
C GLY A 169 -0.24 9.77 -38.29
N LEU A 170 -0.66 8.75 -37.55
CA LEU A 170 -1.91 8.01 -37.76
C LEU A 170 -3.14 8.84 -37.33
N GLU A 171 -3.03 9.61 -36.25
CA GLU A 171 -4.04 10.59 -35.82
C GLU A 171 -4.22 11.70 -36.88
N LEU A 172 -3.14 12.12 -37.54
CA LEU A 172 -3.18 13.06 -38.66
C LEU A 172 -3.76 12.43 -39.95
N LEU A 173 -3.51 11.14 -40.21
CA LEU A 173 -3.93 10.43 -41.43
C LEU A 173 -5.37 9.90 -41.38
N SER A 174 -5.85 9.49 -40.21
CA SER A 174 -7.24 9.04 -40.00
C SER A 174 -8.26 10.16 -40.19
N GLY A 175 -7.83 11.42 -40.23
CA GLY A 175 -8.73 12.56 -40.14
C GLY A 175 -9.37 12.70 -38.75
N ASP A 176 -9.01 11.85 -37.78
CA ASP A 176 -9.55 11.91 -36.42
C ASP A 176 -9.04 13.11 -35.62
N ALA A 177 -7.93 13.73 -36.06
CA ALA A 177 -7.53 15.05 -35.60
C ALA A 177 -8.64 16.11 -35.76
N ASP A 178 -9.54 15.95 -36.76
CA ASP A 178 -10.72 16.81 -36.97
C ASP A 178 -12.04 16.16 -36.47
N ILE A 179 -12.07 14.86 -36.20
CA ILE A 179 -13.28 14.16 -35.70
C ILE A 179 -13.41 14.28 -34.17
N LEU A 180 -12.30 14.34 -33.42
CA LEU A 180 -12.35 14.63 -31.97
C LEU A 180 -12.75 16.09 -31.67
N HIS A 181 -12.50 17.01 -32.61
CA HIS A 181 -12.79 18.44 -32.44
C HIS A 181 -14.18 18.87 -32.97
N HIS A 182 -14.91 18.00 -33.70
CA HIS A 182 -16.26 18.31 -34.20
C HIS A 182 -17.41 17.99 -33.22
N SER A 183 -17.20 17.31 -32.09
CA SER A 183 -18.20 17.31 -31.00
C SER A 183 -17.81 18.23 -29.84
N LEU A 184 -17.79 19.52 -30.17
CA LEU A 184 -17.70 20.68 -29.27
C LEU A 184 -16.30 20.97 -28.71
N SER A 185 -15.62 21.93 -29.31
CA SER A 185 -14.47 22.61 -28.69
C SER A 185 -14.82 23.15 -27.29
N PRO A 186 -13.85 23.33 -26.37
CA PRO A 186 -14.05 24.00 -25.08
C PRO A 186 -14.73 25.38 -25.17
N ARG A 187 -14.60 26.04 -26.33
CA ARG A 187 -15.30 27.28 -26.68
C ARG A 187 -16.77 27.02 -27.01
N GLN A 188 -17.07 26.03 -27.85
CA GLN A 188 -18.44 25.64 -28.20
C GLN A 188 -19.22 25.08 -27.01
N LEU A 189 -18.56 24.39 -26.06
CA LEU A 189 -19.19 23.94 -24.82
C LEU A 189 -19.44 25.07 -23.82
N ARG A 190 -18.55 26.06 -23.71
CA ARG A 190 -18.85 27.28 -22.95
C ARG A 190 -20.06 28.00 -23.54
N ILE A 191 -20.18 28.03 -24.86
CA ILE A 191 -21.31 28.64 -25.57
C ILE A 191 -22.58 27.80 -25.35
N ALA A 192 -22.54 26.47 -25.51
CA ALA A 192 -23.67 25.58 -25.28
C ALA A 192 -24.16 25.62 -23.83
N ALA A 193 -23.22 25.68 -22.88
CA ALA A 193 -23.50 25.79 -21.46
C ALA A 193 -23.94 27.20 -21.01
N SER A 194 -23.87 28.19 -21.90
CA SER A 194 -24.41 29.54 -21.72
C SER A 194 -25.73 29.75 -22.48
N GLY A 195 -25.98 28.96 -23.54
CA GLY A 195 -27.13 29.08 -24.44
C GLY A 195 -28.39 28.33 -24.00
N LEU A 196 -28.47 27.87 -22.74
CA LEU A 196 -29.64 27.19 -22.18
C LEU A 196 -30.69 28.15 -21.60
N ASN A 197 -30.45 29.46 -21.73
CA ASN A 197 -31.45 30.49 -21.50
C ASN A 197 -31.75 31.18 -22.83
N GLU A 198 -32.73 30.70 -23.60
CA GLU A 198 -33.61 31.58 -24.37
C GLU A 198 -34.82 30.83 -24.94
N ASN A 199 -35.94 31.56 -24.95
CA ASN A 199 -37.30 31.05 -25.05
C ASN A 199 -37.74 30.59 -26.46
N SER A 200 -38.57 29.54 -26.48
CA SER A 200 -39.59 29.17 -27.51
C SER A 200 -39.07 28.45 -28.77
N THR A 201 -39.67 27.37 -29.31
CA THR A 201 -41.10 27.04 -29.53
C THR A 201 -41.31 25.52 -29.76
N SER A 202 -42.48 25.00 -29.34
CA SER A 202 -43.23 23.77 -29.73
C SER A 202 -42.56 22.50 -30.29
N VAL A 203 -41.30 22.20 -29.99
CA VAL A 203 -40.74 20.87 -30.29
C VAL A 203 -41.38 19.84 -29.32
N PRO A 204 -41.85 18.66 -29.80
CA PRO A 204 -42.35 17.61 -28.92
C PRO A 204 -41.30 17.33 -27.84
N ARG A 205 -41.73 17.36 -26.57
CA ARG A 205 -40.86 17.15 -25.38
C ARG A 205 -39.95 15.92 -25.51
N THR A 206 -40.42 14.91 -26.24
CA THR A 206 -39.68 13.69 -26.62
C THR A 206 -38.47 13.93 -27.53
N LYS A 207 -38.54 14.83 -28.52
CA LYS A 207 -37.41 15.16 -29.42
C LYS A 207 -36.31 15.96 -28.70
N VAL A 208 -36.68 16.85 -27.78
CA VAL A 208 -35.72 17.58 -26.93
C VAL A 208 -35.00 16.60 -26.00
N GLN A 209 -35.75 15.73 -25.32
CA GLN A 209 -35.17 14.72 -24.42
C GLN A 209 -34.26 13.70 -25.14
N LEU A 210 -34.55 13.31 -26.38
CA LEU A 210 -33.67 12.46 -27.19
C LEU A 210 -32.36 13.16 -27.56
N ARG A 211 -32.41 14.47 -27.90
CA ARG A 211 -31.22 15.28 -28.18
C ARG A 211 -30.34 15.44 -26.94
N ASP A 212 -30.94 15.71 -25.79
CA ASP A 212 -30.21 15.88 -24.53
C ASP A 212 -29.56 14.57 -24.07
N ASN A 213 -30.25 13.44 -24.25
CA ASN A 213 -29.68 12.12 -23.98
C ASN A 213 -28.52 11.77 -24.93
N ALA A 214 -28.62 12.15 -26.21
CA ALA A 214 -27.54 11.94 -27.18
C ALA A 214 -26.33 12.84 -26.86
N MET A 215 -26.57 14.10 -26.46
CA MET A 215 -25.52 15.01 -26.02
C MET A 215 -24.83 14.48 -24.76
N ARG A 216 -25.60 13.97 -23.78
CA ARG A 216 -25.05 13.33 -22.59
C ARG A 216 -24.11 12.16 -22.92
N ARG A 217 -24.53 11.26 -23.81
CA ARG A 217 -23.69 10.12 -24.22
C ARG A 217 -22.37 10.58 -24.81
N LYS A 218 -22.38 11.64 -25.64
CA LYS A 218 -21.16 12.23 -26.22
C LYS A 218 -20.25 12.84 -25.17
N ILE A 219 -20.79 13.64 -24.25
CA ILE A 219 -19.98 14.27 -23.19
C ILE A 219 -19.43 13.22 -22.23
N ASN A 220 -20.20 12.18 -21.90
CA ASN A 220 -19.73 11.05 -21.08
C ASN A 220 -18.58 10.30 -21.77
N ALA A 221 -18.73 10.00 -23.07
CA ALA A 221 -17.67 9.37 -23.85
C ALA A 221 -16.42 10.24 -23.90
N TRP A 222 -16.58 11.57 -24.07
CA TRP A 222 -15.46 12.51 -24.03
C TRP A 222 -14.75 12.56 -22.67
N ALA A 223 -15.50 12.52 -21.57
CA ALA A 223 -14.89 12.45 -20.23
C ALA A 223 -14.11 11.14 -20.03
N GLN A 224 -14.64 10.01 -20.51
CA GLN A 224 -13.95 8.72 -20.44
C GLN A 224 -12.68 8.71 -21.31
N ASP A 225 -12.76 9.26 -22.51
CA ASP A 225 -11.63 9.37 -23.44
C ASP A 225 -10.53 10.31 -22.91
N ALA A 226 -10.90 11.40 -22.25
CA ALA A 226 -9.95 12.29 -21.58
C ALA A 226 -9.19 11.56 -20.45
N ILE A 227 -9.86 10.72 -19.66
CA ILE A 227 -9.22 9.89 -18.63
C ILE A 227 -8.35 8.80 -19.25
N PHE A 228 -8.81 8.15 -20.32
CA PHE A 228 -8.01 7.17 -21.06
C PHE A 228 -6.70 7.79 -21.58
N THR A 229 -6.80 8.94 -22.23
CA THR A 229 -5.65 9.69 -22.75
C THR A 229 -4.73 10.17 -21.64
N LEU A 230 -5.29 10.60 -20.51
CA LEU A 230 -4.53 10.96 -19.31
C LEU A 230 -3.71 9.77 -18.78
N ARG A 231 -4.34 8.59 -18.62
CA ARG A 231 -3.69 7.34 -18.18
C ARG A 231 -2.55 6.96 -19.14
N ARG A 232 -2.81 6.96 -20.44
CA ARG A 232 -1.80 6.64 -21.49
C ARG A 232 -0.58 7.56 -21.37
N ASN A 233 -0.79 8.87 -21.27
CA ASN A 233 0.30 9.84 -21.16
C ASN A 233 1.08 9.71 -19.84
N LEU A 234 0.41 9.37 -18.73
CA LEU A 234 1.09 9.12 -17.45
C LEU A 234 1.98 7.86 -17.49
N ARG A 235 1.53 6.77 -18.12
CA ARG A 235 2.35 5.56 -18.34
C ARG A 235 3.57 5.89 -19.19
N LEU A 236 3.37 6.57 -20.32
CA LEU A 236 4.44 7.03 -21.18
C LEU A 236 5.46 7.90 -20.44
N GLN A 237 4.98 8.81 -19.60
CA GLN A 237 5.83 9.66 -18.79
C GLN A 237 6.69 8.83 -17.82
N ALA A 238 6.10 7.84 -17.15
CA ALA A 238 6.81 6.92 -16.25
C ALA A 238 7.92 6.17 -16.98
N HIS A 239 7.59 5.62 -18.16
CA HIS A 239 8.53 4.92 -19.02
C HIS A 239 9.71 5.82 -19.43
N LEU A 240 9.44 7.04 -19.89
CA LEU A 240 10.49 8.01 -20.27
C LEU A 240 11.41 8.39 -19.11
N PHE A 241 10.89 8.50 -17.88
CA PHE A 241 11.73 8.73 -16.70
C PHE A 241 12.67 7.56 -16.42
N ASN A 242 12.16 6.33 -16.53
CA ASN A 242 12.97 5.12 -16.35
C ASN A 242 14.10 5.02 -17.38
N VAL A 243 13.79 5.29 -18.65
CA VAL A 243 14.78 5.33 -19.75
C VAL A 243 15.82 6.41 -19.48
N LYS A 244 15.39 7.64 -19.13
CA LYS A 244 16.29 8.75 -18.85
C LYS A 244 17.28 8.43 -17.73
N THR A 245 16.78 7.85 -16.64
CA THR A 245 17.59 7.50 -15.47
C THR A 245 18.61 6.41 -15.80
N ARG A 246 18.27 5.46 -16.68
CA ARG A 246 19.12 4.31 -17.02
C ARG A 246 20.17 4.63 -18.10
N PHE A 247 19.81 5.38 -19.13
CA PHE A 247 20.61 5.44 -20.37
C PHE A 247 21.27 6.78 -20.68
N HIS A 248 20.79 7.92 -20.16
CA HIS A 248 21.34 9.22 -20.55
C HIS A 248 22.50 9.65 -19.66
N ARG A 249 23.71 9.77 -20.23
CA ARG A 249 24.94 10.16 -19.52
C ARG A 249 25.63 11.42 -20.10
N GLY A 250 24.96 12.18 -20.98
CA GLY A 250 25.51 13.38 -21.63
C GLY A 250 24.54 14.58 -21.65
N GLN A 251 25.08 15.81 -21.74
CA GLN A 251 24.30 17.07 -21.69
C GLN A 251 23.28 17.19 -22.82
N SER A 252 23.66 16.94 -24.08
CA SER A 252 22.77 17.08 -25.24
C SER A 252 21.62 16.06 -25.26
N GLU A 253 21.91 14.81 -24.89
CA GLU A 253 20.90 13.75 -24.74
C GLU A 253 19.94 14.05 -23.59
N ASN A 254 20.47 14.57 -22.46
CA ASN A 254 19.65 15.03 -21.34
C ASN A 254 18.70 16.16 -21.74
N THR A 255 19.13 17.13 -22.57
CA THR A 255 18.26 18.20 -23.05
C THR A 255 17.12 17.66 -23.91
N ARG A 256 17.43 16.84 -24.93
CA ARG A 256 16.42 16.26 -25.84
C ARG A 256 15.41 15.35 -25.15
N SER A 257 15.87 14.56 -24.18
CA SER A 257 15.00 13.74 -23.33
C SER A 257 14.10 14.60 -22.46
N SER A 258 14.64 15.69 -21.90
CA SER A 258 13.85 16.65 -21.11
C SER A 258 12.78 17.37 -21.93
N ASP A 259 13.06 17.73 -23.19
CA ASP A 259 12.06 18.32 -24.10
C ASP A 259 10.91 17.35 -24.39
N THR A 260 11.25 16.06 -24.59
CA THR A 260 10.24 15.01 -24.83
C THR A 260 9.36 14.82 -23.59
N ILE A 261 9.96 14.76 -22.40
CA ILE A 261 9.22 14.69 -21.12
C ILE A 261 8.35 15.94 -20.93
N ALA A 262 8.81 17.12 -21.33
CA ALA A 262 8.05 18.36 -21.24
C ALA A 262 6.80 18.34 -22.14
N ARG A 263 6.89 17.79 -23.36
CA ARG A 263 5.73 17.59 -24.24
C ARG A 263 4.71 16.65 -23.65
N VAL A 264 5.14 15.49 -23.14
CA VAL A 264 4.23 14.54 -22.49
C VAL A 264 3.54 15.18 -21.27
N ARG A 265 4.27 15.98 -20.48
CA ARG A 265 3.69 16.77 -19.38
C ARG A 265 2.61 17.74 -19.84
N ALA A 266 2.80 18.39 -21.00
CA ALA A 266 1.79 19.27 -21.57
C ALA A 266 0.52 18.50 -21.94
N HIS A 267 0.64 17.32 -22.57
CA HIS A 267 -0.50 16.47 -22.90
C HIS A 267 -1.23 15.92 -21.66
N VAL A 268 -0.50 15.61 -20.58
CA VAL A 268 -1.10 15.27 -19.28
C VAL A 268 -1.97 16.43 -18.77
N ALA A 269 -1.44 17.66 -18.77
CA ALA A 269 -2.16 18.84 -18.30
C ALA A 269 -3.38 19.17 -19.17
N GLU A 270 -3.25 19.00 -20.49
CA GLU A 270 -4.34 19.16 -21.45
C GLU A 270 -5.45 18.12 -21.21
N SER A 271 -5.10 16.84 -21.09
CA SER A 271 -6.06 15.76 -20.84
C SER A 271 -6.81 15.96 -19.52
N ALA A 272 -6.10 16.36 -18.45
CA ALA A 272 -6.70 16.69 -17.16
C ALA A 272 -7.68 17.88 -17.28
N THR A 273 -7.31 18.91 -18.06
CA THR A 273 -8.18 20.06 -18.34
C THR A 273 -9.43 19.66 -19.11
N CYS A 274 -9.29 18.84 -20.16
CA CYS A 274 -10.41 18.30 -20.94
C CYS A 274 -11.39 17.53 -20.04
N TYR A 275 -10.89 16.65 -19.17
CA TYR A 275 -11.76 15.95 -18.21
C TYR A 275 -12.50 16.91 -17.28
N ARG A 276 -11.80 17.89 -16.70
CA ARG A 276 -12.41 18.89 -15.80
C ARG A 276 -13.52 19.68 -16.51
N ILE A 277 -13.32 20.04 -17.78
CA ILE A 277 -14.34 20.73 -18.60
C ILE A 277 -15.51 19.79 -18.91
N ALA A 278 -15.24 18.56 -19.35
CA ALA A 278 -16.26 17.55 -19.62
C ALA A 278 -17.14 17.32 -18.39
N ARG A 279 -16.52 17.16 -17.22
CA ARG A 279 -17.21 17.00 -15.94
C ARG A 279 -18.12 18.17 -15.59
N LEU A 280 -17.66 19.41 -15.80
CA LEU A 280 -18.50 20.61 -15.59
C LEU A 280 -19.71 20.61 -16.53
N ALA A 281 -19.54 20.19 -17.78
CA ALA A 281 -20.64 20.06 -18.74
C ALA A 281 -21.64 18.97 -18.33
N ILE A 282 -21.17 17.81 -17.87
CA ILE A 282 -22.00 16.72 -17.32
C ILE A 282 -22.82 17.23 -16.12
N GLY A 283 -22.20 18.02 -15.24
CA GLY A 283 -22.90 18.58 -14.07
C GLY A 283 -24.02 19.55 -14.43
N ARG A 284 -23.80 20.41 -15.43
CA ARG A 284 -24.85 21.33 -15.93
C ARG A 284 -26.00 20.57 -16.58
N LEU A 285 -25.69 19.63 -17.46
CA LEU A 285 -26.70 18.83 -18.17
C LEU A 285 -27.48 17.92 -17.21
N SER A 286 -26.80 17.31 -16.24
CA SER A 286 -27.46 16.47 -15.22
C SER A 286 -28.46 17.26 -14.36
N ARG A 287 -28.16 18.53 -14.05
CA ARG A 287 -29.07 19.42 -13.32
C ARG A 287 -30.35 19.69 -14.13
N GLU A 288 -30.22 19.93 -15.43
CA GLU A 288 -31.36 20.16 -16.32
C GLU A 288 -32.21 18.91 -16.53
N LEU A 289 -31.55 17.76 -16.66
CA LEU A 289 -32.20 16.45 -16.79
C LEU A 289 -32.69 15.86 -15.46
N ARG A 290 -32.51 16.57 -14.33
CA ARG A 290 -32.84 16.11 -12.97
C ARG A 290 -32.24 14.74 -12.64
N GLN A 291 -31.02 14.48 -13.11
CA GLN A 291 -30.31 13.25 -12.86
C GLN A 291 -29.39 13.38 -11.65
N THR A 292 -29.37 12.35 -10.82
CA THR A 292 -28.53 12.22 -9.63
C THR A 292 -27.54 11.07 -9.80
N GLY A 293 -26.48 11.04 -8.98
CA GLY A 293 -25.52 9.92 -8.96
C GLY A 293 -24.41 9.95 -10.02
N TRP A 294 -24.45 10.88 -10.98
CA TRP A 294 -23.39 11.01 -12.00
C TRP A 294 -22.01 11.34 -11.43
N GLN A 295 -21.97 11.95 -10.23
CA GLN A 295 -20.73 12.31 -9.55
C GLN A 295 -19.89 11.09 -9.16
N ALA A 296 -20.53 9.94 -8.91
CA ALA A 296 -19.84 8.68 -8.64
C ALA A 296 -19.14 8.15 -9.91
N SER A 297 -19.80 8.25 -11.07
CA SER A 297 -19.21 7.83 -12.36
C SER A 297 -18.16 8.82 -12.90
N PHE A 298 -18.20 10.08 -12.46
CA PHE A 298 -17.27 11.12 -12.86
C PHE A 298 -16.78 11.91 -11.63
N PRO A 299 -15.83 11.35 -10.85
CA PRO A 299 -15.26 11.98 -9.67
C PRO A 299 -14.55 13.31 -9.98
N ILE A 300 -14.33 14.14 -8.96
CA ILE A 300 -13.53 15.36 -9.11
C ILE A 300 -12.07 14.95 -9.34
N LEU A 301 -11.43 15.54 -10.35
CA LEU A 301 -10.00 15.34 -10.61
C LEU A 301 -9.19 16.45 -9.92
N ALA A 302 -8.70 16.16 -8.71
CA ALA A 302 -7.78 17.03 -7.99
C ALA A 302 -6.39 17.03 -8.66
N GLU A 303 -5.53 17.98 -8.30
CA GLU A 303 -4.15 17.97 -8.82
C GLU A 303 -3.35 16.77 -8.30
N THR A 304 -3.62 16.32 -7.07
CA THR A 304 -3.00 15.13 -6.46
C THR A 304 -3.40 13.82 -7.14
N ASP A 305 -4.49 13.82 -7.92
CA ASP A 305 -4.92 12.65 -8.68
C ASP A 305 -4.13 12.47 -9.98
N VAL A 306 -3.54 13.55 -10.50
CA VAL A 306 -2.80 13.55 -11.76
C VAL A 306 -1.39 13.01 -11.53
N ARG A 307 -1.31 11.71 -11.24
CA ARG A 307 -0.06 11.02 -10.90
C ARG A 307 0.03 9.62 -11.49
N GLN A 308 1.26 9.17 -11.71
CA GLN A 308 1.57 7.83 -12.22
C GLN A 308 1.20 6.76 -11.20
N MET A 309 0.96 5.54 -11.67
CA MET A 309 0.48 4.42 -10.84
C MET A 309 1.45 4.04 -9.72
N ALA A 310 2.75 4.15 -9.96
CA ALA A 310 3.81 3.87 -8.98
C ALA A 310 4.08 5.02 -8.00
N VAL A 311 3.49 6.20 -8.19
CA VAL A 311 3.79 7.41 -7.42
C VAL A 311 2.78 7.58 -6.28
N GLY A 312 3.27 7.50 -5.04
CA GLY A 312 2.50 7.79 -3.82
C GLY A 312 2.28 9.30 -3.59
N LEU A 313 1.46 9.62 -2.59
CA LEU A 313 1.35 10.98 -2.05
C LEU A 313 2.53 11.28 -1.12
N ASP A 314 2.76 12.55 -0.83
CA ASP A 314 3.80 12.98 0.10
C ASP A 314 3.58 12.33 1.48
N GLY A 315 4.62 11.64 1.97
CA GLY A 315 4.58 10.91 3.24
C GLY A 315 4.12 9.44 3.14
N GLU A 316 3.68 8.98 1.96
CA GLU A 316 3.35 7.56 1.76
C GLU A 316 4.60 6.70 1.61
N SER A 317 4.52 5.49 2.16
CA SER A 317 5.50 4.42 1.97
C SER A 317 4.91 3.34 1.06
N GLU A 318 5.73 2.40 0.56
CA GLU A 318 5.24 1.28 -0.27
C GLU A 318 4.12 0.48 0.41
N GLY A 319 4.02 0.49 1.75
CA GLY A 319 2.95 -0.22 2.43
C GLY A 319 1.71 0.61 2.79
N THR A 320 1.74 1.93 2.65
CA THR A 320 0.58 2.82 2.89
C THR A 320 0.16 3.55 1.62
N ARG A 321 0.73 3.16 0.47
CA ARG A 321 0.54 3.86 -0.79
C ARG A 321 -0.91 3.73 -1.26
N THR A 322 -1.48 4.84 -1.69
CA THR A 322 -2.81 4.87 -2.31
C THR A 322 -2.69 5.00 -3.83
N LEU A 323 -3.60 4.35 -4.57
CA LEU A 323 -3.76 4.58 -6.00
C LEU A 323 -4.72 5.74 -6.21
N SER A 324 -4.41 6.64 -7.14
CA SER A 324 -5.40 7.63 -7.56
C SER A 324 -6.59 6.91 -8.19
N TRP A 325 -7.80 7.45 -7.98
CA TRP A 325 -9.02 6.92 -8.59
C TRP A 325 -8.95 6.87 -10.11
N ILE A 326 -8.07 7.66 -10.74
CA ILE A 326 -7.85 7.53 -12.18
C ILE A 326 -7.28 6.15 -12.55
N TRP A 327 -6.83 5.34 -11.61
CA TRP A 327 -6.34 3.97 -11.84
C TRP A 327 -7.27 2.90 -11.28
N THR A 328 -8.31 3.27 -10.55
CA THR A 328 -9.30 2.35 -9.97
C THR A 328 -10.64 2.54 -10.71
N GLY A 329 -11.34 1.44 -11.03
CA GLY A 329 -12.58 1.47 -11.82
C GLY A 329 -12.42 1.12 -13.33
N GLY A 330 -13.55 0.93 -14.01
CA GLY A 330 -13.62 0.30 -15.33
C GLY A 330 -12.76 0.96 -16.44
N GLY A 331 -12.24 0.12 -17.34
CA GLY A 331 -11.51 0.57 -18.55
C GLY A 331 -10.02 0.82 -18.34
N VAL A 332 -9.41 0.28 -17.27
CA VAL A 332 -7.96 0.41 -17.00
C VAL A 332 -7.14 -0.54 -17.89
N GLY A 333 -7.67 -1.72 -18.19
CA GLY A 333 -7.06 -2.73 -19.08
C GLY A 333 -7.78 -2.94 -20.42
N GLY A 334 -8.55 -1.95 -20.88
CA GLY A 334 -9.56 -2.10 -21.94
C GLY A 334 -9.08 -2.08 -23.39
N ASP A 335 -7.78 -2.06 -23.69
CA ASP A 335 -7.32 -1.96 -25.07
C ASP A 335 -6.57 -3.22 -25.52
N LYS A 336 -7.06 -3.87 -26.58
CA LYS A 336 -6.42 -5.04 -27.21
C LYS A 336 -5.09 -4.68 -27.88
N ASP A 337 -4.89 -3.39 -28.14
CA ASP A 337 -3.67 -2.82 -28.71
C ASP A 337 -2.75 -2.18 -27.63
N THR A 338 -3.03 -2.43 -26.34
CA THR A 338 -2.15 -1.98 -25.25
C THR A 338 -0.77 -2.60 -25.42
N ALA A 339 0.26 -1.77 -25.61
CA ALA A 339 1.65 -2.23 -25.69
C ALA A 339 2.02 -3.11 -24.48
N ASP A 340 2.79 -4.18 -24.71
CA ASP A 340 3.21 -5.16 -23.69
C ASP A 340 3.77 -4.50 -22.41
N SER A 341 4.44 -3.36 -22.56
CA SER A 341 5.00 -2.56 -21.45
C SER A 341 3.92 -1.99 -20.51
N ALA A 342 2.77 -1.57 -21.04
CA ALA A 342 1.68 -1.03 -20.23
C ALA A 342 0.89 -2.15 -19.51
N GLN A 343 0.80 -3.35 -20.09
CA GLN A 343 0.26 -4.52 -19.40
C GLN A 343 1.18 -4.98 -18.26
N GLU A 344 2.49 -4.85 -18.46
CA GLU A 344 3.49 -5.16 -17.43
C GLU A 344 3.46 -4.18 -16.24
N GLU A 345 3.35 -2.87 -16.50
CA GLU A 345 3.17 -1.88 -15.43
C GLU A 345 1.92 -2.17 -14.60
N LEU A 346 0.80 -2.52 -15.27
CA LEU A 346 -0.43 -2.92 -14.59
C LEU A 346 -0.25 -4.18 -13.73
N ARG A 347 0.43 -5.20 -14.26
CA ARG A 347 0.75 -6.43 -13.53
C ARG A 347 1.53 -6.14 -12.25
N ILE A 348 2.61 -5.36 -12.35
CA ILE A 348 3.48 -5.03 -11.20
C ILE A 348 2.68 -4.28 -10.13
N GLU A 349 1.89 -3.28 -10.54
CA GLU A 349 1.15 -2.46 -9.59
C GLU A 349 -0.05 -3.19 -8.99
N TRP A 350 -0.68 -4.09 -9.73
CA TRP A 350 -1.67 -5.02 -9.19
C TRP A 350 -1.06 -5.97 -8.14
N CYS A 351 0.11 -6.57 -8.43
CA CYS A 351 0.80 -7.42 -7.47
C CYS A 351 1.19 -6.66 -6.19
N LYS A 352 1.64 -5.41 -6.30
CA LYS A 352 1.93 -4.55 -5.15
C LYS A 352 0.68 -4.20 -4.35
N ALA A 353 -0.43 -3.90 -5.01
CA ALA A 353 -1.71 -3.63 -4.35
C ALA A 353 -2.21 -4.86 -3.57
N ARG A 354 -2.16 -6.05 -4.20
CA ARG A 354 -2.45 -7.32 -3.52
C ARG A 354 -1.57 -7.51 -2.29
N ALA A 355 -0.26 -7.32 -2.45
CA ALA A 355 0.69 -7.47 -1.35
C ALA A 355 0.36 -6.51 -0.20
N ARG A 356 0.04 -5.23 -0.46
CA ARG A 356 -0.40 -4.29 0.58
C ARG A 356 -1.65 -4.76 1.32
N ALA A 357 -2.70 -5.14 0.59
CA ALA A 357 -3.96 -5.62 1.17
C ALA A 357 -3.75 -6.84 2.07
N TYR A 358 -2.93 -7.80 1.62
CA TYR A 358 -2.59 -8.99 2.39
C TYR A 358 -1.71 -8.67 3.61
N ARG A 359 -0.66 -7.83 3.47
CA ARG A 359 0.22 -7.45 4.59
C ARG A 359 -0.53 -6.70 5.70
N TRP A 360 -1.51 -5.85 5.36
CA TRP A 360 -2.35 -5.22 6.38
C TRP A 360 -3.37 -6.18 7.00
N SER A 361 -3.90 -7.13 6.22
CA SER A 361 -4.75 -8.20 6.76
C SER A 361 -4.01 -9.09 7.75
N GLU A 362 -2.77 -9.50 7.39
CA GLU A 362 -1.87 -10.23 8.28
C GLU A 362 -1.53 -9.44 9.54
N GLU A 363 -1.26 -8.14 9.45
CA GLU A 363 -0.93 -7.30 10.62
C GLU A 363 -2.06 -7.27 11.65
N VAL A 364 -3.32 -7.19 11.20
CA VAL A 364 -4.47 -7.26 12.12
C VAL A 364 -4.48 -8.61 12.86
N PHE A 365 -4.29 -9.72 12.15
CA PHE A 365 -4.24 -11.05 12.75
C PHE A 365 -3.06 -11.21 13.71
N LEU A 366 -1.85 -10.83 13.28
CA LEU A 366 -0.64 -10.92 14.08
C LEU A 366 -0.74 -10.08 15.35
N LEU A 367 -1.31 -8.86 15.29
CA LEU A 367 -1.48 -8.01 16.47
C LEU A 367 -2.45 -8.62 17.49
N LEU A 368 -3.53 -9.27 17.05
CA LEU A 368 -4.45 -9.96 17.95
C LEU A 368 -3.77 -11.15 18.65
N GLU A 369 -2.98 -11.90 17.90
CA GLU A 369 -2.20 -13.02 18.46
C GLU A 369 -1.09 -12.51 19.40
N GLU A 370 -0.38 -11.44 19.05
CA GLU A 370 0.63 -10.79 19.91
C GLU A 370 0.00 -10.29 21.22
N MET A 371 -1.16 -9.65 21.17
CA MET A 371 -1.91 -9.23 22.36
C MET A 371 -2.26 -10.43 23.25
N THR A 372 -2.78 -11.51 22.66
CA THR A 372 -3.12 -12.74 23.37
C THR A 372 -1.89 -13.35 24.04
N ARG A 373 -0.77 -13.45 23.31
CA ARG A 373 0.51 -13.97 23.84
C ARG A 373 1.07 -13.14 24.97
N VAL A 374 0.97 -11.81 24.90
CA VAL A 374 1.43 -10.93 25.98
C VAL A 374 0.64 -11.18 27.26
N GLN A 375 -0.69 -11.30 27.19
CA GLN A 375 -1.50 -11.60 28.37
C GLN A 375 -1.14 -12.96 28.98
N LYS A 376 -1.06 -14.00 28.15
CA LYS A 376 -0.67 -15.34 28.60
C LYS A 376 0.74 -15.37 29.19
N TYR A 377 1.68 -14.63 28.61
CA TYR A 377 3.03 -14.50 29.15
C TYR A 377 3.03 -13.87 30.54
N HIS A 378 2.25 -12.79 30.76
CA HIS A 378 2.15 -12.16 32.07
C HIS A 378 1.61 -13.12 33.14
N SER A 379 0.55 -13.87 32.83
CA SER A 379 -0.02 -14.88 33.73
C SER A 379 0.96 -16.01 34.02
N TRP A 380 1.59 -16.56 32.98
CA TRP A 380 2.58 -17.62 33.15
C TRP A 380 3.79 -17.16 33.97
N HIS A 381 4.33 -15.97 33.68
CA HIS A 381 5.52 -15.47 34.36
C HIS A 381 5.23 -15.07 35.81
N ALA A 382 3.98 -14.72 36.14
CA ALA A 382 3.53 -14.53 37.52
C ALA A 382 3.53 -15.87 38.28
N ALA A 383 2.90 -16.91 37.72
CA ALA A 383 2.90 -18.25 38.30
C ALA A 383 4.32 -18.82 38.45
N TRP A 384 5.18 -18.63 37.44
CA TRP A 384 6.58 -19.03 37.51
C TRP A 384 7.32 -18.38 38.69
N TRP A 385 7.06 -17.10 38.97
CA TRP A 385 7.64 -16.43 40.13
C TRP A 385 7.12 -17.03 41.45
N GLU A 386 5.84 -17.35 41.54
CA GLU A 386 5.28 -18.02 42.73
C GLU A 386 5.90 -19.40 42.96
N ASP A 387 6.13 -20.17 41.90
CA ASP A 387 6.87 -21.43 41.98
C ASP A 387 8.31 -21.21 42.49
N GLN A 388 8.97 -20.11 42.08
CA GLN A 388 10.33 -19.78 42.54
C GLN A 388 10.40 -19.41 44.02
N ALA A 389 9.28 -19.01 44.65
CA ALA A 389 9.26 -18.59 46.06
C ALA A 389 9.77 -19.69 47.00
N PHE A 390 9.58 -20.96 46.63
CA PHE A 390 9.92 -22.13 47.44
C PHE A 390 10.80 -23.15 46.71
N ALA A 391 11.37 -22.79 45.55
CA ALA A 391 12.11 -23.73 44.70
C ALA A 391 13.52 -24.06 45.21
N ARG A 392 14.05 -23.30 46.19
CA ARG A 392 15.44 -23.39 46.62
C ARG A 392 15.56 -24.01 48.01
N ASP A 393 16.26 -25.13 48.09
CA ASP A 393 16.52 -25.85 49.33
C ASP A 393 17.72 -25.26 50.10
N GLY A 394 17.80 -25.56 51.39
CA GLY A 394 18.98 -25.28 52.24
C GLY A 394 19.12 -23.83 52.72
N LEU A 395 18.05 -23.04 52.63
CA LEU A 395 18.00 -21.65 53.11
C LEU A 395 17.71 -21.57 54.62
N THR A 396 18.18 -20.51 55.28
CA THR A 396 17.69 -20.17 56.62
C THR A 396 16.23 -19.70 56.57
N VAL A 397 15.58 -19.59 57.72
CA VAL A 397 14.18 -19.10 57.80
C VAL A 397 14.09 -17.68 57.23
N GLU A 398 15.02 -16.81 57.60
CA GLU A 398 15.08 -15.41 57.17
C GLU A 398 15.35 -15.30 55.66
N GLU A 399 16.26 -16.13 55.14
CA GLU A 399 16.52 -16.19 53.70
C GLU A 399 15.27 -16.67 52.95
N SER A 400 14.64 -17.75 53.41
CA SER A 400 13.42 -18.28 52.79
C SER A 400 12.29 -17.24 52.79
N GLU A 401 12.13 -16.47 53.86
CA GLU A 401 11.16 -15.38 53.93
C GLU A 401 11.49 -14.28 52.90
N GLY A 402 12.75 -13.85 52.81
CA GLY A 402 13.19 -12.84 51.86
C GLY A 402 13.04 -13.26 50.40
N PHE A 403 13.40 -14.51 50.07
CA PHE A 403 13.21 -15.09 48.74
C PHE A 403 11.73 -15.15 48.36
N ALA A 404 10.87 -15.63 49.25
CA ALA A 404 9.43 -15.70 49.03
C ALA A 404 8.84 -14.29 48.84
N ALA A 405 9.18 -13.33 49.71
CA ALA A 405 8.71 -11.96 49.61
C ALA A 405 9.10 -11.30 48.28
N TYR A 406 10.35 -11.50 47.83
CA TYR A 406 10.80 -10.99 46.53
C TYR A 406 10.04 -11.65 45.37
N ALA A 407 9.90 -12.98 45.39
CA ALA A 407 9.21 -13.74 44.36
C ALA A 407 7.73 -13.32 44.24
N PHE A 408 6.99 -13.22 45.35
CA PHE A 408 5.60 -12.76 45.35
C PHE A 408 5.48 -11.30 44.89
N ARG A 409 6.43 -10.44 45.24
CA ARG A 409 6.47 -9.06 44.70
C ARG A 409 6.61 -9.06 43.18
N GLN A 410 7.48 -9.91 42.62
CA GLN A 410 7.64 -10.02 41.17
C GLN A 410 6.40 -10.61 40.48
N SER A 411 5.76 -11.63 41.08
CA SER A 411 4.46 -12.14 40.60
C SER A 411 3.41 -11.02 40.55
N HIS A 412 3.28 -10.25 41.64
CA HIS A 412 2.32 -9.14 41.69
C HIS A 412 2.57 -8.10 40.60
N ILE A 413 3.83 -7.73 40.35
CA ILE A 413 4.20 -6.80 39.26
C ILE A 413 3.76 -7.36 37.91
N ARG A 414 3.99 -8.65 37.63
CA ARG A 414 3.58 -9.29 36.37
C ARG A 414 2.06 -9.32 36.21
N THR A 415 1.34 -9.66 37.26
CA THR A 415 -0.14 -9.65 37.29
C THR A 415 -0.69 -8.24 37.05
N ALA A 416 -0.11 -7.22 37.69
CA ALA A 416 -0.50 -5.82 37.49
C ALA A 416 -0.27 -5.35 36.04
N MET A 417 0.88 -5.71 35.44
CA MET A 417 1.16 -5.42 34.03
C MET A 417 0.15 -6.13 33.09
N GLY A 418 -0.18 -7.38 33.37
CA GLY A 418 -1.21 -8.12 32.64
C GLY A 418 -2.58 -7.45 32.71
N ALA A 419 -2.99 -6.99 33.90
CA ALA A 419 -4.25 -6.27 34.10
C ALA A 419 -4.31 -4.96 33.30
N VAL A 420 -3.20 -4.21 33.20
CA VAL A 420 -3.10 -3.03 32.33
C VAL A 420 -3.32 -3.40 30.87
N CYS A 421 -2.74 -4.51 30.40
CA CYS A 421 -2.95 -5.00 29.03
C CYS A 421 -4.42 -5.38 28.79
N THR A 422 -5.04 -6.15 29.69
CA THR A 422 -6.45 -6.53 29.60
C THR A 422 -7.37 -5.30 29.56
N ALA A 423 -7.16 -4.33 30.45
CA ALA A 423 -7.95 -3.11 30.47
C ALA A 423 -7.77 -2.28 29.19
N ALA A 424 -6.54 -2.16 28.68
CA ALA A 424 -6.26 -1.41 27.45
C ALA A 424 -6.88 -2.06 26.20
N TRP A 425 -7.06 -3.38 26.19
CA TRP A 425 -7.48 -4.14 25.00
C TRP A 425 -8.92 -4.67 25.05
N GLN A 426 -9.68 -4.36 26.11
CA GLN A 426 -11.04 -4.88 26.33
C GLN A 426 -12.02 -4.67 25.14
N ASP A 427 -11.83 -3.60 24.36
CA ASP A 427 -12.71 -3.22 23.25
C ASP A 427 -12.10 -3.56 21.87
N VAL A 428 -10.92 -4.21 21.83
CA VAL A 428 -10.19 -4.46 20.58
C VAL A 428 -10.95 -5.42 19.67
N GLU A 429 -11.50 -6.52 20.18
CA GLU A 429 -12.29 -7.47 19.36
C GLU A 429 -13.52 -6.80 18.74
N LYS A 430 -14.23 -5.98 19.53
CA LYS A 430 -15.35 -5.18 19.04
C LYS A 430 -14.90 -4.17 17.98
N TYR A 431 -13.76 -3.52 18.19
CA TYR A 431 -13.22 -2.57 17.22
C TYR A 431 -12.84 -3.26 15.89
N VAL A 432 -12.20 -4.43 15.95
CA VAL A 432 -11.82 -5.20 14.76
C VAL A 432 -13.08 -5.68 14.01
N SER A 433 -14.08 -6.23 14.72
CA SER A 433 -15.32 -6.70 14.07
C SER A 433 -16.10 -5.59 13.34
N LEU A 434 -16.00 -4.33 13.79
CA LEU A 434 -16.57 -3.18 13.07
C LEU A 434 -15.85 -2.90 11.74
N GLY A 435 -14.57 -3.26 11.61
CA GLY A 435 -13.78 -3.11 10.38
C GLY A 435 -13.73 -4.35 9.48
N VAL A 436 -14.30 -5.48 9.90
CA VAL A 436 -14.22 -6.79 9.22
C VAL A 436 -15.53 -7.17 8.49
N GLN A 437 -16.42 -6.23 8.20
CA GLN A 437 -17.60 -6.47 7.34
C GLN A 437 -17.24 -6.65 5.83
N LEU A 438 -16.15 -7.34 5.47
CA LEU A 438 -15.76 -7.62 4.07
C LEU A 438 -14.91 -8.91 3.99
N PRO A 439 -14.91 -9.64 2.85
CA PRO A 439 -14.66 -11.08 2.76
C PRO A 439 -13.34 -11.50 3.41
N GLU A 440 -13.32 -12.69 4.00
CA GLU A 440 -12.09 -13.41 4.29
C GLU A 440 -11.30 -13.56 2.99
N LEU A 441 -10.24 -12.75 2.82
CA LEU A 441 -9.13 -13.19 2.00
C LEU A 441 -8.68 -14.49 2.65
N ALA A 442 -8.91 -15.60 1.96
CA ALA A 442 -8.46 -16.92 2.38
C ALA A 442 -6.96 -16.83 2.58
N ILE A 443 -6.56 -16.55 3.82
CA ILE A 443 -5.23 -16.87 4.29
C ILE A 443 -5.29 -18.39 4.28
N GLU A 444 -4.81 -19.01 3.19
CA GLU A 444 -4.44 -20.41 3.22
C GLU A 444 -3.49 -20.55 4.41
N THR A 445 -4.04 -21.00 5.53
CA THR A 445 -3.29 -21.75 6.52
C THR A 445 -2.81 -22.96 5.73
N ASP A 446 -1.50 -23.18 5.68
CA ASP A 446 -0.95 -24.45 5.20
C ASP A 446 -1.37 -25.53 6.21
N ASP A 447 -2.67 -25.84 6.27
CA ASP A 447 -3.23 -27.04 6.85
C ASP A 447 -3.16 -28.14 5.77
N ASP A 448 -1.96 -28.35 5.23
CA ASP A 448 -1.60 -29.62 4.60
C ASP A 448 -1.15 -30.56 5.72
N ASP A 449 -2.09 -30.90 6.62
CA ASP A 449 -1.99 -32.04 7.53
C ASP A 449 -2.71 -33.24 6.85
N GLU A 450 -1.98 -33.97 6.01
CA GLU A 450 -2.19 -35.41 5.76
C GLU A 450 -0.88 -36.19 5.94
#